data_AF-A0A9X2IM99-F1
#
_entry.id   AF-A0A9X2IM99-F1
#
_cell.length_a   1.000
_cell.length_b   1.000
_cell.length_c   1.000
_cell.angle_alpha   90.00
_cell.angle_beta   90.00
_cell.angle_gamma   90.00
#
_symmetry.space_group_name_H-M   'P 1'
#
loop_
_entity.id
_entity.type
_entity.pdbx_description
1 polymer ?
#
loop_
_entity_poly.entity_id
_entity_poly.type
_entity_poly.pdbx_seq_one_letter_code
_entity_poly.pdbx_strand_id
1 'polypeptide(L)'
;MIHVHIHQSLSQILSGFKIGVVHYEDIVVSDSPQMLKGRLQFFQETIRVDLENKSLSDVTGISEWRQVFRQLKIDPGRYRPSHEALYRRIAKGQPLPLINSAVDLNTFFSLEYAIPLGIYDQAHLNGDVTIRIGNETDHYEGVNGRDNQMANKLVSADELGAFGSPIVDSKRTIVTSATTSALQLFYLQPSTPIEEGNKLLTAAGNMFTQIHGGECSTTVIGQD
;
A
#
# COMPACT_ATOMS: atom_id res chain seq x y z
N MET A 1 -2.77 -10.71 17.69
CA MET A 1 -1.93 -10.26 16.56
C MET A 1 -2.45 -10.94 15.32
N ILE A 2 -2.85 -10.17 14.31
CA ILE A 2 -3.37 -10.70 13.03
C ILE A 2 -2.20 -11.32 12.26
N HIS A 3 -2.27 -12.58 11.86
CA HIS A 3 -1.23 -13.16 11.01
C HIS A 3 -1.51 -12.83 9.54
N VAL A 4 -0.44 -12.57 8.78
CA VAL A 4 -0.54 -12.30 7.34
C VAL A 4 0.15 -13.42 6.58
N HIS A 5 -0.55 -13.98 5.60
CA HIS A 5 -0.06 -15.08 4.77
C HIS A 5 -0.18 -14.76 3.28
N ILE A 6 0.79 -15.21 2.49
CA ILE A 6 0.70 -15.19 1.03
C ILE A 6 0.15 -16.54 0.59
N HIS A 7 -0.97 -16.55 -0.12
CA HIS A 7 -1.57 -17.78 -0.63
C HIS A 7 -0.62 -18.46 -1.63
N GLN A 8 -0.50 -19.78 -1.57
CA GLN A 8 0.46 -20.56 -2.37
C GLN A 8 0.29 -20.37 -3.89
N SER A 9 -0.91 -20.06 -4.36
CA SER A 9 -1.12 -19.79 -5.79
C SER A 9 -0.34 -18.57 -6.28
N LEU A 10 -0.03 -17.59 -5.41
CA LEU A 10 0.75 -16.42 -5.79
C LEU A 10 2.23 -16.75 -5.97
N SER A 11 2.81 -17.58 -5.10
CA SER A 11 4.22 -17.96 -5.21
C SER A 11 4.51 -18.79 -6.47
N GLN A 12 3.50 -19.47 -7.01
CA GLN A 12 3.59 -20.18 -8.29
C GLN A 12 3.60 -19.24 -9.51
N ILE A 13 3.05 -18.02 -9.39
CA ILE A 13 2.90 -17.07 -10.49
C ILE A 13 3.97 -15.97 -10.41
N LEU A 14 4.28 -15.51 -9.20
CA LEU A 14 5.13 -14.36 -8.92
C LEU A 14 6.37 -14.81 -8.13
N SER A 15 7.46 -15.08 -8.84
CA SER A 15 8.78 -15.30 -8.23
C SER A 15 9.25 -14.01 -7.55
N GLY A 16 9.80 -14.13 -6.33
CA GLY A 16 10.24 -12.97 -5.56
C GLY A 16 9.11 -12.14 -4.94
N PHE A 17 7.85 -12.57 -5.00
CA PHE A 17 6.75 -11.79 -4.42
C PHE A 17 6.86 -11.73 -2.89
N LYS A 18 6.88 -10.50 -2.37
CA LYS A 18 7.10 -10.21 -0.95
C LYS A 18 6.13 -9.16 -0.47
N ILE A 19 5.70 -9.33 0.77
CA ILE A 19 4.84 -8.38 1.48
C ILE A 19 5.56 -7.98 2.75
N GLY A 20 5.77 -6.68 2.93
CA GLY A 20 6.12 -6.13 4.21
C GLY A 20 4.87 -5.92 5.05
N VAL A 21 4.94 -6.29 6.32
CA VAL A 21 3.84 -6.21 7.27
C VAL A 21 4.30 -5.37 8.45
N VAL A 22 3.52 -4.35 8.79
CA VAL A 22 3.72 -3.57 10.01
C VAL A 22 2.44 -3.57 10.82
N HIS A 23 2.52 -4.04 12.06
CA HIS A 23 1.47 -3.88 13.05
C HIS A 23 1.78 -2.66 13.89
N TYR A 24 0.78 -1.82 14.10
CA TYR A 24 0.83 -0.67 14.99
C TYR A 24 -0.18 -0.87 16.11
N GLU A 25 0.24 -0.58 17.33
CA GLU A 25 -0.59 -0.63 18.54
C GLU A 25 -0.43 0.67 19.33
N ASP A 26 -1.48 1.06 20.06
CA ASP A 26 -1.52 2.26 20.90
C ASP A 26 -1.19 3.57 20.15
N ILE A 27 -1.63 3.65 18.89
CA ILE A 27 -1.40 4.82 18.02
C ILE A 27 -2.52 5.86 18.13
N VAL A 28 -2.19 7.11 17.81
CA VAL A 28 -3.15 8.21 17.72
C VAL A 28 -3.14 8.80 16.32
N VAL A 29 -4.23 8.61 15.58
CA VAL A 29 -4.45 9.21 14.25
C VAL A 29 -5.12 10.56 14.41
N SER A 30 -4.59 11.57 13.72
CA SER A 30 -5.09 12.95 13.80
C SER A 30 -4.99 13.65 12.45
N ASP A 31 -5.26 14.96 12.42
CA ASP A 31 -4.98 15.77 11.24
C ASP A 31 -3.48 15.77 10.94
N SER A 32 -3.13 15.74 9.65
CA SER A 32 -1.74 15.68 9.24
C SER A 32 -0.93 16.88 9.77
N PRO A 33 0.16 16.66 10.52
CA PRO A 33 0.96 17.74 11.07
C PRO A 33 1.66 18.52 9.96
N GLN A 34 1.98 19.80 10.23
CA GLN A 34 2.58 20.68 9.22
C GLN A 34 3.89 20.14 8.64
N MET A 35 4.68 19.44 9.47
CA MET A 35 5.91 18.76 9.02
C MET A 35 5.61 17.72 7.93
N LEU A 36 4.60 16.86 8.14
CA LEU A 36 4.22 15.82 7.17
C LEU A 36 3.68 16.44 5.88
N LYS A 37 2.81 17.45 6.02
CA LYS A 37 2.28 18.23 4.88
C LYS A 37 3.42 18.82 4.05
N GLY A 38 4.39 19.45 4.70
CA GLY A 38 5.57 20.04 4.05
C GLY A 38 6.44 18.99 3.36
N ARG A 39 6.71 17.84 4.01
CA ARG A 39 7.46 16.73 3.39
C ARG A 39 6.75 16.18 2.15
N LEU A 40 5.44 15.96 2.22
CA LEU A 40 4.64 15.52 1.08
C LEU A 40 4.66 16.53 -0.06
N GLN A 41 4.53 17.83 0.23
CA GLN A 41 4.59 18.88 -0.80
C GLN A 41 5.97 18.92 -1.46
N PHE A 42 7.04 18.89 -0.67
CA PHE A 42 8.41 18.85 -1.19
C PHE A 42 8.64 17.62 -2.07
N PHE A 43 8.21 16.44 -1.63
CA PHE A 43 8.44 15.20 -2.36
C PHE A 43 7.62 15.13 -3.66
N GLN A 44 6.36 15.62 -3.64
CA GLN A 44 5.57 15.79 -4.86
C GLN A 44 6.30 16.65 -5.88
N GLU A 45 6.98 17.71 -5.43
CA GLU A 45 7.66 18.62 -6.33
C GLU A 45 8.96 18.08 -6.88
N THR A 46 9.72 17.32 -6.08
CA THR A 46 10.85 16.54 -6.57
C THR A 46 10.41 15.55 -7.65
N ILE A 47 9.33 14.80 -7.42
CA ILE A 47 8.78 13.88 -8.42
C ILE A 47 8.35 14.64 -9.68
N ARG A 48 7.68 15.78 -9.54
CA ARG A 48 7.22 16.58 -10.69
C ARG A 48 8.39 16.99 -11.58
N VAL A 49 9.47 17.51 -10.98
CA VAL A 49 10.69 17.92 -11.69
C VAL A 49 11.37 16.73 -12.36
N ASP A 50 11.49 15.60 -11.66
CA ASP A 50 12.08 14.37 -12.22
C ASP A 50 11.33 13.88 -13.46
N LEU A 51 9.99 13.97 -13.44
CA LEU A 51 9.12 13.55 -14.54
C LEU A 51 9.07 14.53 -15.72
N GLU A 52 9.72 15.70 -15.64
CA GLU A 52 9.91 16.57 -16.82
C GLU A 52 10.89 15.95 -17.83
N ASN A 53 11.83 15.12 -17.34
CA ASN A 53 12.88 14.50 -18.15
C ASN A 53 12.78 12.97 -18.20
N LYS A 54 11.89 12.36 -17.40
CA LYS A 54 11.69 10.91 -17.32
C LYS A 54 10.26 10.54 -17.61
N SER A 55 10.05 9.41 -18.26
CA SER A 55 8.74 8.79 -18.35
C SER A 55 8.40 8.05 -17.06
N LEU A 56 7.11 7.83 -16.80
CA LEU A 56 6.67 6.98 -15.68
C LEU A 56 7.21 5.54 -15.76
N SER A 57 7.57 5.08 -16.95
CA SER A 57 8.15 3.75 -17.14
C SER A 57 9.59 3.66 -16.67
N ASP A 58 10.28 4.79 -16.48
CA ASP A 58 11.66 4.85 -16.00
C ASP A 58 11.75 4.77 -14.47
N VAL A 59 10.61 4.83 -13.77
CA VAL A 59 10.52 4.58 -12.33
C VAL A 59 10.49 3.07 -12.11
N THR A 60 11.57 2.50 -11.56
CA THR A 60 11.75 1.05 -11.36
C THR A 60 10.53 0.40 -10.72
N GLY A 61 10.03 0.94 -9.60
CA GLY A 61 8.87 0.38 -8.90
C GLY A 61 7.59 0.33 -9.75
N ILE A 62 7.35 1.35 -10.59
CA ILE A 62 6.24 1.34 -11.56
C ILE A 62 6.44 0.25 -12.62
N SER A 63 7.66 0.14 -13.16
CA SER A 63 7.98 -0.86 -14.18
C SER A 63 7.80 -2.29 -13.67
N GLU A 64 8.24 -2.57 -12.44
CA GLU A 64 8.13 -3.89 -11.80
C GLU A 64 6.69 -4.23 -11.47
N TRP A 65 5.91 -3.30 -10.90
CA TRP A 65 4.51 -3.54 -10.58
C TRP A 65 3.63 -3.72 -11.83
N ARG A 66 3.98 -3.08 -12.95
CA ARG A 66 3.36 -3.40 -14.24
C ARG A 66 3.66 -4.82 -14.69
N GLN A 67 4.88 -5.33 -14.45
CA GLN A 67 5.22 -6.73 -14.75
C GLN A 67 4.47 -7.70 -13.85
N VAL A 68 4.38 -7.42 -12.54
CA VAL A 68 3.55 -8.20 -11.60
C VAL A 68 2.10 -8.28 -12.08
N PHE A 69 1.51 -7.14 -12.46
CA PHE A 69 0.13 -7.11 -12.97
C PHE A 69 -0.02 -7.94 -14.24
N ARG A 70 0.92 -7.85 -15.20
CA ARG A 70 0.90 -8.69 -16.41
C ARG A 70 0.99 -10.18 -16.10
N GLN A 71 1.86 -10.59 -15.16
CA GLN A 71 1.98 -11.99 -14.74
C GLN A 71 0.67 -12.49 -14.10
N LEU A 72 -0.02 -11.63 -13.35
CA LEU A 72 -1.35 -11.90 -12.81
C LEU A 72 -2.50 -11.78 -13.83
N LYS A 73 -2.20 -11.50 -15.11
CA LYS A 73 -3.19 -11.23 -16.17
C LYS A 73 -4.11 -10.04 -15.88
N ILE A 74 -3.65 -9.11 -15.05
CA ILE A 74 -4.28 -7.82 -14.79
C ILE A 74 -3.71 -6.82 -15.81
N ASP A 75 -4.55 -6.26 -16.67
CA ASP A 75 -4.12 -5.26 -17.65
C ASP A 75 -3.70 -3.94 -16.96
N PRO A 76 -2.40 -3.56 -16.97
CA PRO A 76 -1.92 -2.34 -16.32
C PRO A 76 -2.41 -1.05 -16.99
N GLY A 77 -2.90 -1.12 -18.24
CA GLY A 77 -3.54 -0.01 -18.93
C GLY A 77 -4.93 0.31 -18.37
N ARG A 78 -5.67 -0.75 -17.99
CA ARG A 78 -7.01 -0.68 -17.40
C ARG A 78 -6.99 -0.48 -15.88
N TYR A 79 -6.17 -1.24 -15.17
CA TYR A 79 -6.03 -1.19 -13.72
C TYR A 79 -4.61 -0.78 -13.37
N ARG A 80 -4.46 0.29 -12.59
CA ARG A 80 -3.14 0.80 -12.22
C ARG A 80 -2.82 0.43 -10.78
N PRO A 81 -1.56 0.08 -10.48
CA PRO A 81 -1.07 0.11 -9.12
C PRO A 81 -1.30 1.50 -8.49
N SER A 82 -1.63 1.55 -7.20
CA SER A 82 -2.00 2.78 -6.49
C SER A 82 -0.87 3.83 -6.52
N HIS A 83 0.38 3.42 -6.33
CA HIS A 83 1.54 4.31 -6.46
C HIS A 83 1.68 4.90 -7.87
N GLU A 84 1.49 4.12 -8.94
CA GLU A 84 1.50 4.66 -10.31
C GLU A 84 0.40 5.72 -10.50
N ALA A 85 -0.78 5.51 -9.90
CA ALA A 85 -1.86 6.49 -9.95
C ALA A 85 -1.48 7.81 -9.25
N LEU A 86 -0.74 7.75 -8.13
CA LEU A 86 -0.19 8.92 -7.45
C LEU A 86 0.84 9.65 -8.30
N TYR A 87 1.83 8.95 -8.86
CA TYR A 87 2.84 9.53 -9.77
C TYR A 87 2.18 10.19 -10.99
N ARG A 88 1.16 9.56 -11.59
CA ARG A 88 0.39 10.16 -12.70
C ARG A 88 -0.34 11.44 -12.30
N ARG A 89 -0.83 11.51 -11.07
CA ARG A 89 -1.53 12.68 -10.54
C ARG A 89 -0.56 13.85 -10.40
N ILE A 90 0.63 13.59 -9.85
CA ILE A 90 1.74 14.55 -9.75
C ILE A 90 2.18 15.03 -11.14
N ALA A 91 2.39 14.12 -12.10
CA ALA A 91 2.78 14.45 -13.47
C ALA A 91 1.78 15.38 -14.18
N LYS A 92 0.50 15.35 -13.77
CA LYS A 92 -0.57 16.20 -14.30
C LYS A 92 -0.75 17.51 -13.52
N GLY A 93 0.07 17.79 -12.52
CA GLY A 93 -0.09 18.94 -11.63
C GLY A 93 -1.36 18.87 -10.77
N GLN A 94 -1.90 17.68 -10.54
CA GLN A 94 -3.12 17.50 -9.76
C GLN A 94 -2.76 17.32 -8.28
N PRO A 95 -3.40 18.05 -7.35
CA PRO A 95 -3.07 17.97 -5.93
C PRO A 95 -3.44 16.60 -5.36
N LEU A 96 -2.60 16.05 -4.48
CA LEU A 96 -2.96 14.91 -3.65
C LEU A 96 -3.80 15.40 -2.46
N PRO A 97 -5.01 14.84 -2.23
CA PRO A 97 -5.83 15.24 -1.09
C PRO A 97 -5.15 14.82 0.21
N LEU A 98 -5.25 15.67 1.24
CA LEU A 98 -4.88 15.33 2.61
C LEU A 98 -6.12 14.74 3.30
N ILE A 99 -5.95 13.60 3.98
CA ILE A 99 -7.04 12.85 4.59
C ILE A 99 -6.89 12.83 6.11
N ASN A 100 -5.83 12.19 6.61
CA ASN A 100 -5.42 12.15 8.00
C ASN A 100 -3.94 11.76 8.07
N SER A 101 -3.32 11.91 9.24
CA SER A 101 -1.88 11.71 9.42
C SER A 101 -1.38 10.33 8.97
N ALA A 102 -2.18 9.28 9.19
CA ALA A 102 -1.80 7.90 8.85
C ALA A 102 -1.93 7.63 7.34
N VAL A 103 -3.02 8.07 6.71
CA VAL A 103 -3.25 7.92 5.26
C VAL A 103 -2.27 8.78 4.45
N ASP A 104 -1.97 9.98 4.92
CA ASP A 104 -1.05 10.89 4.25
C ASP A 104 0.39 10.37 4.37
N LEU A 105 0.76 9.80 5.51
CA LEU A 105 2.07 9.15 5.66
C LEU A 105 2.18 7.85 4.84
N ASN A 106 1.10 7.07 4.74
CA ASN A 106 1.04 5.92 3.83
C ASN A 106 1.24 6.36 2.37
N THR A 107 0.63 7.48 1.97
CA THR A 107 0.82 8.09 0.65
C THR A 107 2.26 8.54 0.45
N PHE A 108 2.87 9.16 1.46
CA PHE A 108 4.28 9.54 1.43
C PHE A 108 5.19 8.33 1.20
N PHE A 109 5.03 7.25 1.98
CA PHE A 109 5.82 6.02 1.81
C PHE A 109 5.60 5.37 0.44
N SER A 110 4.38 5.38 -0.07
CA SER A 110 4.08 4.85 -1.41
C SER A 110 4.81 5.62 -2.52
N LEU A 111 4.95 6.94 -2.37
CA LEU A 111 5.74 7.77 -3.28
C LEU A 111 7.24 7.51 -3.10
N GLU A 112 7.74 7.58 -1.86
CA GLU A 112 9.15 7.43 -1.48
C GLU A 112 9.73 6.11 -1.98
N TYR A 113 9.04 5.01 -1.72
CA TYR A 113 9.49 3.67 -2.07
C TYR A 113 9.01 3.21 -3.46
N ALA A 114 8.23 4.03 -4.14
CA ALA A 114 7.62 3.75 -5.44
C ALA A 114 6.89 2.38 -5.50
N ILE A 115 6.14 2.04 -4.46
CA ILE A 115 5.41 0.77 -4.33
C ILE A 115 3.97 0.98 -3.83
N PRO A 116 3.03 0.07 -4.12
CA PRO A 116 1.70 0.11 -3.53
C PRO A 116 1.78 -0.17 -2.03
N LEU A 117 1.03 0.58 -1.24
CA LEU A 117 0.82 0.33 0.19
C LEU A 117 -0.67 0.46 0.52
N GLY A 118 -1.11 -0.28 1.53
CA GLY A 118 -2.41 -0.09 2.18
C GLY A 118 -2.24 -0.05 3.68
N ILE A 119 -3.03 0.79 4.36
CA ILE A 119 -3.09 0.86 5.82
C ILE A 119 -4.55 0.69 6.27
N TYR A 120 -4.76 -0.21 7.21
CA TYR A 120 -6.07 -0.73 7.57
C TYR A 120 -6.29 -0.66 9.08
N ASP A 121 -7.49 -0.25 9.49
CA ASP A 121 -7.90 -0.30 10.89
C ASP A 121 -8.12 -1.75 11.33
N GLN A 122 -7.34 -2.22 12.31
CA GLN A 122 -7.42 -3.60 12.77
C GLN A 122 -8.78 -3.92 13.41
N ALA A 123 -9.50 -2.92 13.96
CA ALA A 123 -10.81 -3.13 14.56
C ALA A 123 -11.89 -3.56 13.54
N HIS A 124 -11.62 -3.36 12.24
CA HIS A 124 -12.52 -3.73 11.14
C HIS A 124 -12.07 -4.99 10.38
N LEU A 125 -10.98 -5.64 10.82
CA LEU A 125 -10.49 -6.89 10.28
C LEU A 125 -11.00 -8.08 11.10
N ASN A 126 -11.29 -9.20 10.43
CA ASN A 126 -11.76 -10.41 11.09
C ASN A 126 -10.86 -11.62 10.79
N GLY A 127 -10.11 -12.06 11.80
CA GLY A 127 -9.19 -13.19 11.69
C GLY A 127 -7.90 -12.83 10.97
N ASP A 128 -7.24 -13.85 10.43
CA ASP A 128 -5.97 -13.71 9.72
C ASP A 128 -6.16 -13.16 8.30
N VAL A 129 -5.14 -12.48 7.79
CA VAL A 129 -5.14 -11.87 6.46
C VAL A 129 -4.42 -12.76 5.48
N THR A 130 -5.08 -13.05 4.36
CA THR A 130 -4.50 -13.77 3.22
C THR A 130 -4.37 -12.85 2.02
N ILE A 131 -3.16 -12.74 1.49
CA ILE A 131 -2.88 -12.13 0.20
C ILE A 131 -3.11 -13.18 -0.87
N ARG A 132 -4.08 -12.97 -1.75
CA ARG A 132 -4.51 -13.96 -2.75
C ARG A 132 -5.06 -13.30 -4.01
N ILE A 133 -5.38 -14.12 -5.01
CA ILE A 133 -6.20 -13.70 -6.15
C ILE A 133 -7.66 -13.69 -5.72
N GLY A 134 -8.38 -12.63 -6.08
CA GLY A 134 -9.79 -12.46 -5.82
C GLY A 134 -10.64 -13.47 -6.60
N ASN A 135 -11.70 -13.96 -5.97
CA ASN A 135 -12.70 -14.83 -6.57
C ASN A 135 -13.94 -14.02 -7.00
N GLU A 136 -14.94 -14.68 -7.59
CA GLU A 136 -16.16 -14.03 -8.11
C GLU A 136 -17.03 -13.35 -7.03
N THR A 137 -16.83 -13.69 -5.75
CA THR A 137 -17.55 -13.05 -4.63
C THR A 137 -16.84 -11.82 -4.09
N ASP A 138 -15.55 -11.64 -4.39
CA ASP A 138 -14.79 -10.50 -3.92
C ASP A 138 -15.19 -9.24 -4.69
N HIS A 139 -15.94 -8.37 -4.03
CA HIS A 139 -16.29 -7.02 -4.47
C HIS A 139 -16.48 -6.13 -3.24
N TYR A 140 -16.28 -4.83 -3.41
CA TYR A 140 -16.55 -3.85 -2.34
C TYR A 140 -16.67 -2.44 -2.88
N GLU A 141 -17.35 -1.59 -2.10
CA GLU A 141 -17.24 -0.15 -2.27
C GLU A 141 -15.83 0.31 -1.87
N GLY A 142 -15.09 0.83 -2.84
CA GLY A 142 -13.73 1.31 -2.64
C GLY A 142 -13.70 2.73 -2.09
N VAL A 143 -12.54 3.13 -1.57
CA VAL A 143 -12.26 4.52 -1.14
C VAL A 143 -12.40 5.54 -2.28
N ASN A 144 -12.43 5.07 -3.53
CA ASN A 144 -12.74 5.87 -4.72
C ASN A 144 -14.25 6.15 -4.92
N GLY A 145 -15.12 5.69 -4.00
CA GLY A 145 -16.56 5.88 -4.04
C GLY A 145 -17.28 5.08 -5.13
N ARG A 146 -16.68 3.97 -5.59
CA ARG A 146 -17.25 3.09 -6.62
C ARG A 146 -17.34 1.67 -6.08
N ASP A 147 -18.26 0.88 -6.62
CA ASP A 147 -18.21 -0.57 -6.46
C ASP A 147 -17.10 -1.14 -7.34
N ASN A 148 -16.22 -1.95 -6.76
CA ASN A 148 -15.06 -2.53 -7.43
C ASN A 148 -15.15 -4.06 -7.38
N GLN A 149 -15.31 -4.66 -8.56
CA GLN A 149 -15.22 -6.11 -8.74
C GLN A 149 -13.76 -6.55 -8.60
N MET A 150 -13.46 -7.49 -7.71
CA MET A 150 -12.09 -7.89 -7.38
C MET A 150 -11.71 -9.29 -7.85
N ALA A 151 -12.62 -9.98 -8.53
CA ALA A 151 -12.33 -11.22 -9.25
C ALA A 151 -11.09 -11.09 -10.15
N ASN A 152 -10.20 -12.07 -10.05
CA ASN A 152 -8.94 -12.17 -10.80
C ASN A 152 -7.94 -11.03 -10.54
N LYS A 153 -8.09 -10.27 -9.44
CA LYS A 153 -7.14 -9.21 -9.02
C LYS A 153 -6.41 -9.62 -7.75
N LEU A 154 -5.25 -9.02 -7.51
CA LEU A 154 -4.55 -9.20 -6.24
C LEU A 154 -5.34 -8.50 -5.12
N VAL A 155 -5.65 -9.24 -4.06
CA VAL A 155 -6.40 -8.74 -2.89
C VAL A 155 -5.72 -9.11 -1.58
N SER A 156 -5.92 -8.26 -0.58
CA SER A 156 -5.83 -8.63 0.83
C SER A 156 -7.22 -8.98 1.32
N ALA A 157 -7.39 -10.18 1.86
CA ALA A 157 -8.67 -10.68 2.34
C ALA A 157 -8.55 -11.21 3.76
N ASP A 158 -9.58 -10.99 4.56
CA ASP A 158 -9.77 -11.63 5.87
C ASP A 158 -10.91 -12.66 5.75
N GLU A 159 -11.44 -13.15 6.88
CA GLU A 159 -12.52 -14.14 6.87
C GLU A 159 -13.85 -13.60 6.30
N LEU A 160 -14.05 -12.28 6.26
CA LEU A 160 -15.24 -11.66 5.66
C LEU A 160 -15.09 -11.43 4.15
N GLY A 161 -13.87 -11.56 3.61
CA GLY A 161 -13.56 -11.41 2.19
C GLY A 161 -12.55 -10.30 1.91
N ALA A 162 -12.38 -9.94 0.63
CA ALA A 162 -11.43 -8.91 0.24
C ALA A 162 -11.74 -7.54 0.88
N PHE A 163 -10.69 -6.87 1.36
CA PHE A 163 -10.76 -5.50 1.90
C PHE A 163 -9.69 -4.57 1.36
N GLY A 164 -8.61 -5.10 0.78
CA GLY A 164 -7.48 -4.30 0.29
C GLY A 164 -6.99 -4.77 -1.06
N SER A 165 -6.27 -3.90 -1.76
CA SER A 165 -5.63 -4.25 -3.03
C SER A 165 -4.55 -3.23 -3.39
N PRO A 166 -3.48 -3.60 -4.11
CA PRO A 166 -2.58 -2.62 -4.71
C PRO A 166 -3.26 -1.72 -5.76
N ILE A 167 -4.55 -1.90 -6.07
CA ILE A 167 -5.33 -1.06 -6.98
C ILE A 167 -6.13 0.00 -6.21
N VAL A 168 -6.96 -0.43 -5.25
CA VAL A 168 -7.86 0.41 -4.44
C VAL A 168 -8.30 -0.37 -3.22
N ASP A 169 -8.35 0.28 -2.06
CA ASP A 169 -8.81 -0.32 -0.81
C ASP A 169 -10.32 -0.14 -0.60
N SER A 170 -10.91 -1.04 0.20
CA SER A 170 -12.31 -0.99 0.62
C SER A 170 -12.55 0.13 1.62
N LYS A 171 -13.77 0.68 1.63
CA LYS A 171 -14.23 1.55 2.72
C LYS A 171 -14.36 0.83 4.06
N ARG A 172 -14.50 -0.50 4.06
CA ARG A 172 -14.75 -1.30 5.28
C ARG A 172 -13.66 -1.12 6.34
N THR A 173 -12.40 -1.01 5.91
CA THR A 173 -11.23 -1.11 6.80
C THR A 173 -10.41 0.17 6.84
N ILE A 174 -11.03 1.32 6.52
CA ILE A 174 -10.33 2.61 6.49
C ILE A 174 -9.82 3.01 7.87
N VAL A 175 -8.66 3.65 7.88
CA VAL A 175 -8.14 4.31 9.08
C VAL A 175 -8.85 5.64 9.27
N THR A 176 -9.27 5.90 10.50
CA THR A 176 -9.90 7.14 10.94
C THR A 176 -9.21 7.67 12.19
N SER A 177 -9.65 8.84 12.71
CA SER A 177 -9.17 9.34 14.00
C SER A 177 -9.54 8.45 15.19
N ALA A 178 -10.44 7.48 15.02
CA ALA A 178 -10.79 6.51 16.05
C ALA A 178 -9.87 5.28 16.05
N THR A 179 -9.03 5.11 15.03
CA THR A 179 -8.14 3.96 14.90
C THR A 179 -7.01 4.04 15.93
N THR A 180 -6.92 3.02 16.78
CA THR A 180 -5.85 2.86 17.79
C THR A 180 -4.87 1.75 17.49
N SER A 181 -5.23 0.85 16.55
CA SER A 181 -4.39 -0.25 16.08
C SER A 181 -4.54 -0.39 14.57
N ALA A 182 -3.43 -0.48 13.84
CA ALA A 182 -3.44 -0.54 12.38
C ALA A 182 -2.56 -1.66 11.84
N LEU A 183 -2.94 -2.19 10.68
CA LEU A 183 -2.15 -3.11 9.88
C LEU A 183 -1.73 -2.37 8.61
N GLN A 184 -0.43 -2.26 8.34
CA GLN A 184 0.07 -1.69 7.10
C GLN A 184 0.75 -2.78 6.26
N LEU A 185 0.36 -2.85 4.99
CA LEU A 185 0.89 -3.78 4.02
C LEU A 185 1.70 -3.02 2.97
N PHE A 186 2.96 -3.41 2.84
CA PHE A 186 3.90 -2.91 1.84
C PHE A 186 4.00 -3.96 0.75
N TYR A 187 3.47 -3.67 -0.43
CA TYR A 187 3.62 -4.56 -1.56
C TYR A 187 5.00 -4.31 -2.21
N LEU A 188 6.03 -4.95 -1.67
CA LEU A 188 7.43 -4.71 -2.01
C LEU A 188 7.69 -5.00 -3.50
N GLN A 189 8.73 -4.37 -4.06
CA GLN A 189 9.19 -4.70 -5.41
C GLN A 189 9.73 -6.14 -5.37
N PRO A 190 9.40 -7.01 -6.34
CA PRO A 190 9.96 -8.36 -6.39
C PRO A 190 11.48 -8.39 -6.30
N SER A 191 12.16 -7.39 -6.89
CA SER A 191 13.61 -7.25 -6.88
C SER A 191 14.21 -6.83 -5.53
N THR A 192 13.43 -6.31 -4.58
CA THR A 192 13.93 -5.84 -3.28
C THR A 192 14.30 -7.04 -2.41
N PRO A 193 15.57 -7.24 -2.00
CA PRO A 193 15.93 -8.35 -1.12
C PRO A 193 15.22 -8.27 0.23
N ILE A 194 14.95 -9.41 0.88
CA ILE A 194 14.31 -9.45 2.21
C ILE A 194 15.04 -8.56 3.24
N GLU A 195 16.37 -8.55 3.23
CA GLU A 195 17.17 -7.72 4.15
C GLU A 195 16.88 -6.21 3.98
N GLU A 196 16.85 -5.73 2.73
CA GLU A 196 16.52 -4.34 2.41
C GLU A 196 15.05 -4.03 2.71
N GLY A 197 14.15 -4.99 2.46
CA GLY A 197 12.76 -4.91 2.88
C GLY A 197 12.61 -4.69 4.39
N ASN A 198 13.37 -5.42 5.21
CA ASN A 198 13.34 -5.25 6.67
C ASN A 198 13.88 -3.87 7.11
N LYS A 199 14.95 -3.38 6.49
CA LYS A 199 15.47 -2.02 6.75
C LYS A 199 14.43 -0.96 6.41
N LEU A 200 13.76 -1.09 5.25
CA LEU A 200 12.68 -0.23 4.81
C LEU A 200 11.52 -0.21 5.82
N LEU A 201 11.03 -1.38 6.24
CA LEU A 201 9.93 -1.47 7.20
C LEU A 201 10.30 -0.88 8.56
N THR A 202 11.53 -1.11 9.03
CA THR A 202 12.02 -0.54 10.29
C THR A 202 12.02 0.99 10.22
N ALA A 203 12.52 1.57 9.12
CA ALA A 203 12.52 3.01 8.93
C ALA A 203 11.10 3.59 8.84
N ALA A 204 10.21 2.94 8.09
CA ALA A 204 8.81 3.34 7.95
C ALA A 204 8.05 3.25 9.28
N GLY A 205 8.20 2.16 10.02
CA GLY A 205 7.59 1.94 11.33
C GLY A 205 8.04 2.99 12.35
N ASN A 206 9.35 3.26 12.43
CA ASN A 206 9.90 4.30 13.30
C ASN A 206 9.37 5.70 12.96
N MET A 207 9.30 6.05 11.67
CA MET A 207 8.75 7.34 11.26
C MET A 207 7.25 7.43 11.56
N PHE A 208 6.50 6.33 11.42
CA PHE A 208 5.09 6.27 11.76
C PHE A 208 4.87 6.50 13.26
N THR A 209 5.57 5.77 14.13
CA THR A 209 5.42 5.87 15.59
C THR A 209 5.95 7.20 16.13
N GLN A 210 6.94 7.84 15.49
CA GLN A 210 7.34 9.21 15.82
C GLN A 210 6.22 10.24 15.65
N ILE A 211 5.30 10.02 14.69
CA ILE A 211 4.18 10.93 14.43
C ILE A 211 2.95 10.56 15.27
N HIS A 212 2.70 9.28 15.45
CA HIS A 212 1.44 8.77 16.01
C HIS A 212 1.56 8.25 17.46
N GLY A 213 2.78 8.18 18.01
CA GLY A 213 3.06 7.45 19.24
C GLY A 213 2.96 5.93 19.05
N GLY A 214 2.76 5.21 20.14
CA GLY A 214 2.55 3.76 20.15
C GLY A 214 3.80 2.95 19.83
N GLU A 215 3.57 1.67 19.53
CA GLU A 215 4.61 0.70 19.19
C GLU A 215 4.34 0.07 17.82
N CYS A 216 5.39 -0.44 17.19
CA CYS A 216 5.25 -1.19 15.96
C CYS A 216 6.08 -2.47 15.96
N SER A 217 5.57 -3.50 15.28
CA SER A 217 6.34 -4.69 14.91
C SER A 217 6.33 -4.87 13.40
N THR A 218 7.46 -5.33 12.85
CA THR A 218 7.68 -5.40 11.40
C THR A 218 8.11 -6.79 10.99
N THR A 219 7.58 -7.31 9.89
CA THR A 219 8.00 -8.58 9.29
C THR A 219 7.93 -8.48 7.76
N VAL A 220 8.91 -9.02 7.05
CA VAL A 220 8.80 -9.30 5.61
C VAL A 220 8.42 -10.77 5.42
N ILE A 221 7.34 -11.04 4.70
CA ILE A 221 6.92 -12.39 4.30
C ILE A 221 7.09 -12.58 2.79
N GLY A 222 7.47 -13.78 2.37
CA GLY A 222 7.74 -14.14 0.98
C GLY A 222 9.08 -14.83 0.83
N GLN A 223 9.60 -14.88 -0.40
CA GLN A 223 10.89 -15.50 -0.72
C GLN A 223 11.68 -14.57 -1.64
N ASP A 224 13.01 -14.65 -1.57
CA ASP A 224 13.90 -14.06 -2.56
C ASP A 224 13.87 -14.84 -3.88
#